data_AF-A0A7K2EEB3-F1
#
_entry.id   AF-A0A7K2EEB3-F1
#
_cell.length_a   1.000
_cell.length_b   1.000
_cell.length_c   1.000
_cell.angle_alpha   90.00
_cell.angle_beta   90.00
_cell.angle_gamma   90.00
#
_symmetry.space_group_name_H-M   'P 1'
#
loop_
_entity.id
_entity.type
_entity.pdbx_description
1 polymer ?
#
loop_
_entity_poly.entity_id
_entity_poly.type
_entity_poly.pdbx_seq_one_letter_code
_entity_poly.pdbx_strand_id
1 'polypeptide(L)'
;MSDSNRSDIPQVWPWNQRFKGVLPLPGGYDGYLTWLEDVCQHIRDDRPRRDELHSWLEKRFSLTSSSAYHRVAFLLKVGLLDMDGGVCGVAEPTQRWLDNGDGTVLIAQIHSRTRFIGEMLHEVRVAQDAQNALHTWDLLAVANGLYGFGWINATQIDNRRGWLQSTKLIIVNSEKRFEITSTGRALLGRLELQLPPADASSESRPTTKTEAPGPPAAPADPDSDSSTPDAESDSTTGTTIETAETAAGRALADELRVAAVDSSDHTRLESAVRAAFEFLGFRAEQLGGSGKTDVLLDAPRGKNHSYRVTVDAKTVGASGASKGQLKDPQVDWPTLQEHRTKHSADYSLLVGPDPTGERIFSRAQEFDVTIISSDELAQLCLQHEDLPLGLGDYENLFTTSGRADTAQIDQRFEEAARLRDLGEAACRSLIEECGNAGPMSARDLWWALQKDHPENAWEIDEIQNVLRILSSDLVGAIETVPDADDGPETYVPATSLKVAQLRLRKLADALGSTEP
;
A
#
# COMPACT_ATOMS: atom_id res chain seq x y z
N MET A 1 3.00 44.89 12.74
CA MET A 1 3.88 43.93 12.04
C MET A 1 2.97 42.85 11.51
N SER A 2 2.67 42.97 10.23
CA SER A 2 1.52 42.44 9.52
C SER A 2 1.73 41.02 8.99
N ASP A 3 0.63 40.29 8.90
CA ASP A 3 0.35 38.91 8.45
C ASP A 3 0.90 38.48 7.07
N SER A 4 1.95 39.10 6.52
CA SER A 4 2.42 38.83 5.15
C SER A 4 3.17 37.49 4.97
N ASN A 5 3.57 36.82 6.06
CA ASN A 5 4.38 35.59 5.97
C ASN A 5 3.56 34.29 5.81
N ARG A 6 2.22 34.37 5.86
CA ARG A 6 1.32 33.23 5.64
C ARG A 6 0.90 33.02 4.18
N SER A 7 1.25 33.94 3.28
CA SER A 7 0.80 33.91 1.87
C SER A 7 1.52 32.91 0.95
N ASP A 8 2.51 32.17 1.46
CA ASP A 8 3.39 31.28 0.67
C ASP A 8 3.19 29.77 0.92
N ILE A 9 2.32 29.38 1.86
CA ILE A 9 2.06 27.96 2.16
C ILE A 9 0.67 27.60 1.61
N PRO A 10 0.53 26.56 0.78
CA PRO A 10 -0.76 26.13 0.26
C PRO A 10 -1.73 25.78 1.38
N GLN A 11 -3.02 26.08 1.18
CA GLN A 11 -4.05 25.65 2.12
C GLN A 11 -4.05 24.13 2.21
N VAL A 12 -3.94 23.66 3.45
CA VAL A 12 -3.79 22.25 3.74
C VAL A 12 -5.17 21.59 3.78
N TRP A 13 -5.30 20.42 3.14
CA TRP A 13 -6.54 19.65 3.20
C TRP A 13 -6.79 19.06 4.59
N PRO A 14 -8.05 18.86 4.99
CA PRO A 14 -8.40 18.05 6.15
C PRO A 14 -7.63 16.72 6.17
N TRP A 15 -7.19 16.29 7.35
CA TRP A 15 -6.30 15.12 7.48
C TRP A 15 -6.87 13.86 6.81
N ASN A 16 -8.16 13.60 6.97
CA ASN A 16 -8.86 12.46 6.36
C ASN A 16 -8.98 12.55 4.83
N GLN A 17 -8.83 13.74 4.23
CA GLN A 17 -8.86 13.97 2.79
C GLN A 17 -7.46 13.91 2.15
N ARG A 18 -6.39 13.99 2.96
CA ARG A 18 -5.03 13.83 2.46
C ARG A 18 -4.72 12.37 2.11
N PHE A 19 -3.90 12.18 1.10
CA PHE A 19 -3.46 10.86 0.64
C PHE A 19 -2.49 10.20 1.61
N LYS A 20 -2.50 8.86 1.64
CA LYS A 20 -1.54 8.06 2.42
C LYS A 20 -0.29 7.73 1.61
N GLY A 21 -0.41 7.41 0.33
CA GLY A 21 0.73 7.08 -0.54
C GLY A 21 1.54 8.30 -1.01
N VAL A 22 2.86 8.13 -1.04
CA VAL A 22 3.81 8.95 -1.81
C VAL A 22 4.58 8.03 -2.74
N LEU A 23 4.83 8.45 -3.99
CA LEU A 23 5.62 7.66 -4.93
C LEU A 23 7.10 8.04 -4.93
N PRO A 24 8.00 7.07 -5.17
CA PRO A 24 9.39 7.36 -5.41
C PRO A 24 9.61 7.89 -6.83
N LEU A 25 10.48 8.89 -6.99
CA LEU A 25 10.93 9.35 -8.30
C LEU A 25 12.28 8.73 -8.66
N PRO A 26 12.63 8.62 -9.96
CA PRO A 26 13.94 8.15 -10.39
C PRO A 26 15.08 9.05 -9.89
N GLY A 27 16.30 8.51 -9.86
CA GLY A 27 17.51 9.24 -9.47
C GLY A 27 17.94 9.07 -8.00
N GLY A 28 17.29 8.17 -7.26
CA GLY A 28 17.57 7.95 -5.82
C GLY A 28 17.13 9.12 -4.95
N TYR A 29 17.46 9.09 -3.65
CA TYR A 29 16.94 10.06 -2.67
C TYR A 29 17.39 11.52 -2.90
N ASP A 30 18.45 11.74 -3.69
CA ASP A 30 18.96 13.07 -4.02
C ASP A 30 18.52 13.54 -5.42
N GLY A 31 18.02 12.64 -6.28
CA GLY A 31 17.75 12.91 -7.70
C GLY A 31 16.33 13.35 -8.05
N TYR A 32 15.40 13.38 -7.08
CA TYR A 32 13.97 13.65 -7.36
C TYR A 32 13.76 15.02 -8.02
N LEU A 33 14.47 16.05 -7.57
CA LEU A 33 14.35 17.40 -8.13
C LEU A 33 14.91 17.47 -9.54
N THR A 34 16.07 16.85 -9.81
CA THR A 34 16.63 16.79 -11.16
C THR A 34 15.70 16.05 -12.12
N TRP A 35 15.10 14.95 -11.67
CA TRP A 35 14.13 14.24 -12.48
C TRP A 35 12.88 15.09 -12.74
N LEU A 36 12.35 15.78 -11.73
CA LEU A 36 11.17 16.64 -11.89
C LEU A 36 11.44 17.80 -12.85
N GLU A 37 12.65 18.37 -12.81
CA GLU A 37 13.09 19.43 -13.73
C GLU A 37 13.07 18.95 -15.19
N ASP A 38 13.60 17.76 -15.48
CA ASP A 38 13.55 17.13 -16.81
C ASP A 38 12.10 16.97 -17.31
N VAL A 39 11.19 16.52 -16.43
CA VAL A 39 9.76 16.37 -16.76
C VAL A 39 9.12 17.72 -17.06
N CYS A 40 9.33 18.72 -16.21
CA CYS A 40 8.78 20.06 -16.40
C CYS A 40 9.32 20.73 -17.66
N GLN A 41 10.59 20.50 -18.02
CA GLN A 41 11.17 21.02 -19.25
C GLN A 41 10.47 20.42 -20.48
N HIS A 42 10.28 19.10 -20.53
CA HIS A 42 9.52 18.46 -21.60
C HIS A 42 8.08 18.97 -21.70
N ILE A 43 7.40 19.17 -20.56
CA ILE A 43 6.03 19.72 -20.54
C ILE A 43 5.99 21.14 -21.12
N ARG A 44 6.98 21.99 -20.78
CA ARG A 44 7.07 23.36 -21.30
C ARG A 44 7.33 23.40 -22.81
N ASP A 45 8.15 22.49 -23.30
CA ASP A 45 8.57 22.45 -24.70
C ASP A 45 7.48 21.86 -25.61
N ASP A 46 6.86 20.77 -25.18
CA ASP A 46 6.01 19.94 -26.05
C ASP A 46 4.52 19.98 -25.71
N ARG A 47 4.14 20.47 -24.51
CA ARG A 47 2.74 20.49 -24.00
C ARG A 47 1.99 19.17 -24.26
N PRO A 48 2.53 18.03 -23.79
CA PRO A 48 1.99 16.72 -24.12
C PRO A 48 0.60 16.52 -23.50
N ARG A 49 -0.23 15.71 -24.14
CA ARG A 49 -1.35 15.07 -23.44
C ARG A 49 -0.83 14.08 -22.40
N ARG A 50 -1.70 13.67 -21.47
CA ARG A 50 -1.34 12.79 -20.37
C ARG A 50 -0.75 11.44 -20.84
N ASP A 51 -1.35 10.83 -21.85
CA ASP A 51 -0.90 9.58 -22.47
C ASP A 51 0.45 9.72 -23.19
N GLU A 52 0.68 10.87 -23.82
CA GLU A 52 1.94 11.22 -24.46
C GLU A 52 3.06 11.40 -23.42
N LEU A 53 2.75 12.06 -22.30
CA LEU A 53 3.67 12.20 -21.18
C LEU A 53 4.03 10.84 -20.57
N HIS A 54 3.06 9.94 -20.40
CA HIS A 54 3.34 8.56 -19.96
C HIS A 54 4.32 7.87 -20.91
N SER A 55 4.02 7.90 -22.21
CA SER A 55 4.84 7.28 -23.25
C SER A 55 6.26 7.86 -23.31
N TRP A 56 6.40 9.16 -23.05
CA TRP A 56 7.70 9.81 -22.98
C TRP A 56 8.49 9.36 -21.75
N LEU A 57 7.85 9.30 -20.57
CA LEU A 57 8.49 8.83 -19.34
C LEU A 57 9.00 7.39 -19.45
N GLU A 58 8.21 6.49 -20.04
CA GLU A 58 8.63 5.11 -20.34
C GLU A 58 9.94 5.09 -21.11
N LYS A 59 10.00 5.83 -22.22
CA LYS A 59 11.16 5.84 -23.12
C LYS A 59 12.37 6.56 -22.50
N ARG A 60 12.15 7.72 -21.89
CA ARG A 60 13.21 8.60 -21.38
C ARG A 60 13.89 8.04 -20.13
N PHE A 61 13.14 7.32 -19.30
CA PHE A 61 13.61 6.83 -18.01
C PHE A 61 13.55 5.30 -17.88
N SER A 62 13.23 4.58 -18.97
CA SER A 62 13.12 3.11 -18.98
C SER A 62 12.14 2.59 -17.92
N LEU A 63 11.02 3.30 -17.72
CA LEU A 63 9.97 2.92 -16.79
C LEU A 63 9.02 1.92 -17.45
N THR A 64 8.42 1.04 -16.66
CA THR A 64 7.25 0.26 -17.11
C THR A 64 6.05 1.19 -17.31
N SER A 65 5.10 0.79 -18.16
CA SER A 65 3.91 1.62 -18.45
C SER A 65 3.11 1.98 -17.21
N SER A 66 2.90 1.00 -16.31
CA SER A 66 2.24 1.24 -15.03
C SER A 66 3.03 2.24 -14.17
N SER A 67 4.34 2.08 -14.09
CA SER A 67 5.25 2.95 -13.32
C SER A 67 5.28 4.40 -13.84
N ALA A 68 5.19 4.60 -15.16
CA ALA A 68 5.08 5.92 -15.79
C ALA A 68 3.71 6.56 -15.53
N TYR A 69 2.63 5.81 -15.77
CA TYR A 69 1.24 6.23 -15.50
C TYR A 69 1.08 6.72 -14.05
N HIS A 70 1.57 5.94 -13.09
CA HIS A 70 1.47 6.25 -11.67
C HIS A 70 2.20 7.54 -11.27
N ARG A 71 3.38 7.82 -11.85
CA ARG A 71 4.12 9.04 -11.54
C ARG A 71 3.42 10.29 -12.04
N VAL A 72 2.89 10.27 -13.26
CA VAL A 72 2.10 11.40 -13.76
C VAL A 72 0.84 11.59 -12.94
N ALA A 73 0.12 10.51 -12.64
CA ALA A 73 -1.06 10.55 -11.78
C ALA A 73 -0.73 11.16 -10.40
N PHE A 74 0.38 10.72 -9.78
CA PHE A 74 0.83 11.27 -8.50
C PHE A 74 1.16 12.77 -8.58
N LEU A 75 1.94 13.21 -9.57
CA LEU A 75 2.34 14.61 -9.71
C LEU A 75 1.14 15.55 -9.92
N LEU A 76 0.15 15.12 -10.71
CA LEU A 76 -1.13 15.83 -10.88
C LEU A 76 -1.91 15.86 -9.54
N LYS A 77 -2.02 14.70 -8.90
CA LYS A 77 -2.77 14.50 -7.65
C LYS A 77 -2.23 15.31 -6.48
N VAL A 78 -0.90 15.46 -6.35
CA VAL A 78 -0.30 16.31 -5.32
C VAL A 78 -0.22 17.79 -5.73
N GLY A 79 -0.63 18.14 -6.95
CA GLY A 79 -0.65 19.52 -7.45
C GLY A 79 0.73 20.08 -7.79
N LEU A 80 1.66 19.21 -8.22
CA LEU A 80 2.94 19.63 -8.80
C LEU A 80 2.85 19.81 -10.31
N LEU A 81 1.91 19.12 -10.95
CA LEU A 81 1.48 19.35 -12.32
C LEU A 81 -0.02 19.68 -12.32
N ASP A 82 -0.50 20.27 -13.41
CA ASP A 82 -1.92 20.51 -13.65
C ASP A 82 -2.33 20.08 -15.06
N MET A 83 -3.62 20.20 -15.36
CA MET A 83 -4.18 19.96 -16.68
C MET A 83 -4.90 21.23 -17.15
N ASP A 84 -4.54 21.71 -18.33
CA ASP A 84 -5.23 22.82 -19.00
C ASP A 84 -5.58 22.40 -20.43
N GLY A 85 -6.85 22.53 -20.81
CA GLY A 85 -7.31 22.16 -22.16
C GLY A 85 -6.98 20.73 -22.60
N GLY A 86 -6.80 19.78 -21.67
CA GLY A 86 -6.46 18.38 -21.96
C GLY A 86 -4.97 18.10 -22.14
N VAL A 87 -4.09 19.09 -21.98
CA VAL A 87 -2.63 18.92 -21.96
C VAL A 87 -2.07 19.12 -20.56
N CYS A 88 -0.95 18.45 -20.26
CA CYS A 88 -0.25 18.59 -19.00
C CYS A 88 0.41 19.98 -18.92
N GLY A 89 0.34 20.60 -17.75
CA GLY A 89 0.99 21.86 -17.42
C GLY A 89 1.82 21.77 -16.14
N VAL A 90 2.63 22.81 -15.90
CA VAL A 90 3.44 22.96 -14.69
C VAL A 90 2.66 23.82 -13.70
N ALA A 91 2.29 23.23 -12.56
CA ALA A 91 1.52 23.94 -11.54
C ALA A 91 2.31 25.08 -10.88
N GLU A 92 1.61 26.05 -10.29
CA GLU A 92 2.21 27.26 -9.69
C GLU A 92 3.34 26.99 -8.69
N PRO A 93 3.24 26.04 -7.74
CA PRO A 93 4.32 25.79 -6.78
C PRO A 93 5.58 25.26 -7.48
N THR A 94 5.41 24.43 -8.50
CA THR A 94 6.51 23.88 -9.29
C THR A 94 7.14 24.94 -10.17
N GLN A 95 6.33 25.83 -10.75
CA GLN A 95 6.83 26.98 -11.49
C GLN A 95 7.68 27.89 -10.59
N ARG A 96 7.23 28.19 -9.38
CA ARG A 96 7.99 28.97 -8.40
C ARG A 96 9.33 28.34 -8.07
N TRP A 97 9.34 27.03 -7.80
CA TRP A 97 10.59 26.30 -7.55
C TRP A 97 11.54 26.39 -8.74
N LEU A 98 11.06 26.23 -9.97
CA LEU A 98 11.89 26.35 -11.18
C LEU A 98 12.46 27.77 -11.36
N ASP A 99 11.73 28.81 -10.92
CA ASP A 99 12.15 30.20 -11.07
C ASP A 99 13.18 30.64 -10.01
N ASN A 100 13.11 30.10 -8.79
CA ASN A 100 13.93 30.59 -7.65
C ASN A 100 14.79 29.51 -6.96
N GLY A 101 14.65 28.25 -7.36
CA GLY A 101 15.38 27.10 -6.79
C GLY A 101 14.95 26.69 -5.38
N ASP A 102 13.90 27.29 -4.81
CA ASP A 102 13.43 27.00 -3.46
C ASP A 102 12.57 25.73 -3.44
N GLY A 103 13.19 24.58 -3.18
CA GLY A 103 12.48 23.30 -3.08
C GLY A 103 11.46 23.22 -1.92
N THR A 104 11.45 24.17 -0.99
CA THR A 104 10.51 24.13 0.15
C THR A 104 9.07 24.33 -0.28
N VAL A 105 8.81 25.04 -1.39
CA VAL A 105 7.45 25.24 -1.92
C VAL A 105 6.86 23.93 -2.43
N LEU A 106 7.68 23.03 -3.00
CA LEU A 106 7.24 21.70 -3.42
C LEU A 106 6.82 20.86 -2.21
N ILE A 107 7.61 20.89 -1.13
CA ILE A 107 7.31 20.12 0.08
C ILE A 107 6.07 20.66 0.78
N ALA A 108 5.88 21.98 0.81
CA ALA A 108 4.65 22.59 1.32
C ALA A 108 3.42 22.13 0.50
N GLN A 109 3.54 22.07 -0.83
CA GLN A 109 2.49 21.59 -1.71
C GLN A 109 2.18 20.11 -1.49
N ILE A 110 3.18 19.23 -1.45
CA ILE A 110 2.99 17.80 -1.17
C ILE A 110 2.39 17.61 0.23
N HIS A 111 2.88 18.31 1.25
CA HIS A 111 2.31 18.28 2.60
C HIS A 111 0.83 18.67 2.66
N SER A 112 0.42 19.62 1.82
CA SER A 112 -0.97 20.06 1.75
C SER A 112 -1.93 18.96 1.31
N ARG A 113 -1.44 17.96 0.56
CA ARG A 113 -2.22 16.88 -0.06
C ARG A 113 -1.92 15.49 0.48
N THR A 114 -0.78 15.29 1.14
CA THR A 114 -0.32 13.99 1.61
C THR A 114 -0.07 14.02 3.11
N ARG A 115 -0.55 12.98 3.80
CA ARG A 115 -0.34 12.80 5.23
C ARG A 115 1.12 12.45 5.51
N PHE A 116 1.61 12.88 6.66
CA PHE A 116 2.90 12.49 7.22
C PHE A 116 4.11 12.96 6.40
N ILE A 117 4.05 14.19 5.92
CA ILE A 117 5.20 14.88 5.28
C ILE A 117 5.84 15.82 6.30
N GLY A 118 5.11 16.88 6.68
CA GLY A 118 5.50 17.79 7.74
C GLY A 118 5.54 17.09 9.10
N GLU A 119 4.67 16.10 9.33
CA GLU A 119 4.66 15.33 10.56
C GLU A 119 5.92 14.44 10.66
N MET A 120 6.36 13.80 9.56
CA MET A 120 7.64 13.06 9.57
C MET A 120 8.81 14.00 9.91
N LEU A 121 8.84 15.20 9.33
CA LEU A 121 9.86 16.22 9.62
C LEU A 121 9.80 16.70 11.09
N HIS A 122 8.60 16.82 11.66
CA HIS A 122 8.38 17.11 13.08
C HIS A 122 8.97 16.03 13.99
N GLU A 123 8.73 14.76 13.68
CA GLU A 123 9.20 13.63 14.48
C GLU A 123 10.74 13.54 14.48
N VAL A 124 11.37 13.76 13.32
CA VAL A 124 12.83 13.87 13.22
C VAL A 124 13.36 15.03 14.08
N ARG A 125 12.71 16.20 14.03
CA ARG A 125 13.08 17.37 14.86
C ARG A 125 12.97 17.04 16.35
N VAL A 126 11.85 16.47 16.81
CA VAL A 126 11.62 16.16 18.22
C VAL A 126 12.68 15.19 18.74
N ALA A 127 12.99 14.13 17.98
CA ALA A 127 14.05 13.22 18.35
C ALA A 127 15.40 13.94 18.46
N GLN A 128 15.76 14.76 17.47
CA GLN A 128 17.02 15.50 17.48
C GLN A 128 17.15 16.48 18.65
N ASP A 129 16.07 17.19 18.99
CA ASP A 129 16.04 18.11 20.14
C ASP A 129 16.18 17.35 21.48
N ALA A 130 15.71 16.10 21.52
CA ALA A 130 15.91 15.17 22.65
C ALA A 130 17.27 14.45 22.63
N GLN A 131 18.22 14.87 21.78
CA GLN A 131 19.52 14.23 21.58
C GLN A 131 19.43 12.76 21.13
N ASN A 132 18.36 12.43 20.40
CA ASN A 132 18.13 11.16 19.72
C ASN A 132 18.17 11.36 18.19
N ALA A 133 18.34 10.29 17.41
CA ALA A 133 18.19 10.35 15.97
C ALA A 133 17.48 9.07 15.48
N LEU A 134 16.37 9.26 14.75
CA LEU A 134 15.51 8.18 14.29
C LEU A 134 16.13 7.50 13.07
N HIS A 135 16.03 6.18 13.01
CA HIS A 135 16.23 5.38 11.80
C HIS A 135 14.91 5.23 11.03
N THR A 136 14.97 4.77 9.77
CA THR A 136 13.81 4.55 8.89
C THR A 136 12.70 3.72 9.58
N TRP A 137 13.08 2.66 10.29
CA TRP A 137 12.14 1.80 11.04
C TRP A 137 11.55 2.45 12.28
N ASP A 138 12.28 3.35 12.93
CA ASP A 138 11.73 4.10 14.06
C ASP A 138 10.62 5.04 13.58
N LEU A 139 10.81 5.67 12.41
CA LEU A 139 9.81 6.51 11.77
C LEU A 139 8.59 5.71 11.30
N LEU A 140 8.77 4.46 10.85
CA LEU A 140 7.65 3.56 10.57
C LEU A 140 6.85 3.26 11.83
N ALA A 141 7.52 2.90 12.92
CA ALA A 141 6.87 2.65 14.21
C ALA A 141 6.10 3.88 14.71
N VAL A 142 6.68 5.07 14.55
CA VAL A 142 6.02 6.34 14.85
C VAL A 142 4.80 6.57 13.96
N ALA A 143 4.91 6.38 12.64
CA ALA A 143 3.80 6.53 11.71
C ALA A 143 2.62 5.60 12.09
N ASN A 144 2.91 4.36 12.45
CA ASN A 144 1.89 3.40 12.84
C ASN A 144 1.29 3.68 14.21
N GLY A 145 2.14 3.86 15.22
CA GLY A 145 1.71 4.01 16.61
C GLY A 145 1.03 5.35 16.89
N LEU A 146 1.52 6.43 16.30
CA LEU A 146 1.01 7.78 16.57
C LEU A 146 0.02 8.29 15.51
N TYR A 147 0.19 7.88 14.25
CA TYR A 147 -0.59 8.42 13.13
C TYR A 147 -1.52 7.39 12.48
N GLY A 148 -1.51 6.13 12.94
CA GLY A 148 -2.47 5.10 12.55
C GLY A 148 -2.36 4.62 11.11
N PHE A 149 -1.16 4.65 10.51
CA PHE A 149 -0.99 4.26 9.11
C PHE A 149 -1.12 2.76 8.85
N GLY A 150 -0.65 1.92 9.79
CA GLY A 150 -0.63 0.47 9.61
C GLY A 150 0.29 0.01 8.48
N TRP A 151 1.31 0.80 8.12
CA TRP A 151 2.29 0.45 7.09
C TRP A 151 3.23 -0.65 7.58
N ILE A 152 3.62 -1.53 6.67
CA ILE A 152 4.23 -2.81 7.01
C ILE A 152 5.74 -2.73 6.79
N ASN A 153 6.12 -2.19 5.64
CA ASN A 153 7.49 -1.88 5.32
C ASN A 153 7.73 -0.38 5.39
N ALA A 154 9.00 -0.02 5.30
CA ALA A 154 9.41 1.37 5.34
C ALA A 154 9.35 2.08 3.98
N THR A 155 8.78 1.47 2.93
CA THR A 155 8.76 2.08 1.59
C THR A 155 8.06 3.44 1.61
N GLN A 156 6.96 3.58 2.34
CA GLN A 156 6.30 4.89 2.48
C GLN A 156 7.14 5.92 3.25
N ILE A 157 8.01 5.48 4.16
CA ILE A 157 9.00 6.35 4.84
C ILE A 157 10.11 6.74 3.87
N ASP A 158 10.62 5.79 3.09
CA ASP A 158 11.68 6.00 2.11
C ASP A 158 11.23 6.89 0.93
N ASN A 159 9.98 6.75 0.48
CA ASN A 159 9.41 7.61 -0.56
C ASN A 159 9.32 9.07 -0.09
N ARG A 160 8.92 9.28 1.17
CA ARG A 160 8.90 10.61 1.81
C ARG A 160 10.31 11.16 2.03
N ARG A 161 11.22 10.29 2.47
CA ARG A 161 12.64 10.62 2.61
C ARG A 161 13.19 11.18 1.30
N GLY A 162 12.92 10.56 0.15
CA GLY A 162 13.43 11.04 -1.14
C GLY A 162 13.04 12.50 -1.43
N TRP A 163 11.80 12.89 -1.13
CA TRP A 163 11.36 14.28 -1.25
C TRP A 163 12.06 15.21 -0.25
N LEU A 164 12.11 14.82 1.03
CA LEU A 164 12.72 15.65 2.09
C LEU A 164 14.24 15.78 1.94
N GLN A 165 14.92 14.73 1.46
CA GLN A 165 16.37 14.69 1.30
C GLN A 165 16.81 15.44 0.04
N SER A 166 16.14 15.23 -1.11
CA SER A 166 16.43 15.97 -2.35
C SER A 166 16.23 17.49 -2.21
N THR A 167 15.32 17.91 -1.34
CA THR A 167 15.09 19.32 -0.98
C THR A 167 15.97 19.81 0.19
N LYS A 168 16.87 18.98 0.69
CA LYS A 168 17.84 19.29 1.77
C LYS A 168 17.18 19.71 3.09
N LEU A 169 15.95 19.25 3.35
CA LEU A 169 15.26 19.47 4.63
C LEU A 169 15.70 18.49 5.70
N ILE A 170 16.15 17.31 5.27
CA ILE A 170 16.82 16.32 6.11
C ILE A 170 18.16 15.95 5.50
N ILE A 171 19.05 15.44 6.34
CA ILE A 171 20.21 14.66 5.94
C ILE A 171 20.15 13.30 6.63
N VAL A 172 20.83 12.31 6.05
CA VAL A 172 20.99 11.00 6.67
C VAL A 172 22.46 10.79 6.97
N ASN A 173 22.78 10.57 8.23
CA ASN A 173 24.16 10.42 8.69
C ASN A 173 24.72 9.03 8.36
N SER A 174 26.00 8.79 8.70
CA SER A 174 26.69 7.54 8.43
C SER A 174 26.04 6.31 9.09
N GLU A 175 25.23 6.50 10.12
CA GLU A 175 24.48 5.44 10.81
C GLU A 175 23.06 5.25 10.26
N LYS A 176 22.77 5.84 9.09
CA LYS A 176 21.44 5.82 8.46
C LYS A 176 20.35 6.50 9.31
N ARG A 177 20.73 7.42 10.21
CA ARG A 177 19.78 8.16 11.04
C ARG A 177 19.47 9.52 10.43
N PHE A 178 18.24 9.95 10.61
CA PHE A 178 17.69 11.18 10.06
C PHE A 178 18.03 12.37 10.95
N GLU A 179 18.49 13.46 10.34
CA GLU A 179 18.75 14.73 11.00
C GLU A 179 18.05 15.84 10.22
N ILE A 180 17.32 16.71 10.93
CA ILE A 180 16.66 17.86 10.33
C ILE A 180 17.65 19.02 10.14
N THR A 181 17.63 19.64 8.96
CA THR A 181 18.48 20.79 8.64
C THR A 181 17.89 22.11 9.14
N SER A 182 18.66 23.19 9.09
CA SER A 182 18.15 24.54 9.37
C SER A 182 17.00 24.93 8.44
N THR A 183 17.10 24.60 7.15
CA THR A 183 16.03 24.79 6.16
C THR A 183 14.79 23.97 6.51
N GLY A 184 14.97 22.71 6.91
CA GLY A 184 13.88 21.86 7.38
C GLY A 184 13.16 22.45 8.58
N ARG A 185 13.91 22.94 9.59
CA ARG A 185 13.34 23.61 10.76
C ARG A 185 12.57 24.88 10.39
N ALA A 186 13.10 25.67 9.46
CA ALA A 186 12.46 26.91 9.00
C ALA A 186 11.14 26.64 8.27
N LEU A 187 11.09 25.64 7.38
CA LEU A 187 9.85 25.23 6.73
C LEU A 187 8.85 24.66 7.74
N LEU A 188 9.30 23.77 8.63
CA LEU A 188 8.46 23.13 9.64
C LEU A 188 7.72 24.14 10.52
N GLY A 189 8.36 25.28 10.86
CA GLY A 189 7.73 26.36 11.62
C GLY A 189 6.59 27.08 10.89
N ARG A 190 6.41 26.83 9.59
CA ARG A 190 5.37 27.43 8.73
C ARG A 190 4.27 26.44 8.34
N LEU A 191 4.48 25.14 8.53
CA LEU A 191 3.51 24.10 8.14
C LEU A 191 2.41 23.94 9.19
N GLU A 192 1.18 23.74 8.71
CA GLU A 192 0.06 23.29 9.55
C GLU A 192 0.13 21.77 9.72
N LEU A 193 0.46 21.32 10.93
CA LEU A 193 0.67 19.90 11.23
C LEU A 193 -0.55 19.28 11.89
N GLN A 194 -0.84 18.03 11.54
CA GLN A 194 -1.79 17.21 12.30
C GLN A 194 -1.02 16.34 13.30
N LEU A 195 -0.85 16.81 14.53
CA LEU A 195 -0.18 16.05 15.58
C LEU A 195 -1.16 15.14 16.34
N PRO A 196 -0.71 13.98 16.84
CA PRO A 196 -1.49 13.15 17.74
C PRO A 196 -1.85 13.90 19.04
N PRO A 197 -2.93 13.51 19.75
CA PRO A 197 -3.26 14.04 21.06
C PRO A 197 -2.07 13.95 22.02
N ALA A 198 -1.89 14.97 22.87
CA ALA A 198 -0.72 15.10 23.75
C ALA A 198 -0.47 13.85 24.63
N ASP A 199 -1.52 13.16 25.04
CA ASP A 199 -1.44 12.00 25.92
C ASP A 199 -0.90 10.74 25.21
N ALA A 200 -1.03 10.64 23.89
CA ALA A 200 -0.43 9.56 23.10
C ALA A 200 1.08 9.75 22.86
N SER A 201 1.60 10.96 23.11
CA SER A 201 2.91 11.37 22.58
C SER A 201 4.13 11.00 23.45
N SER A 202 3.94 10.55 24.70
CA SER A 202 5.05 10.20 25.62
C SER A 202 5.36 8.70 25.73
N GLU A 203 4.35 7.82 25.64
CA GLU A 203 4.53 6.37 25.81
C GLU A 203 4.92 5.65 24.50
N SER A 204 4.59 6.22 23.32
CA SER A 204 4.76 5.54 22.03
C SER A 204 5.95 6.03 21.20
N ARG A 205 6.70 7.06 21.66
CA ARG A 205 7.90 7.54 20.95
C ARG A 205 9.12 6.69 21.31
N PRO A 206 9.86 6.11 20.33
CA PRO A 206 11.06 5.35 20.62
C PRO A 206 12.11 6.26 21.29
N THR A 207 12.52 5.93 22.52
CA THR A 207 13.58 6.63 23.25
C THR A 207 14.87 5.81 23.23
N THR A 208 15.98 6.43 22.86
CA THR A 208 17.31 5.82 23.00
C THR A 208 17.82 5.98 24.42
N LYS A 209 17.26 5.21 25.37
CA LYS A 209 18.01 4.75 26.55
C LYS A 209 17.53 3.35 26.98
N THR A 210 18.51 2.45 27.03
CA THR A 210 18.57 1.18 27.78
C THR A 210 18.42 -0.10 26.95
N GLU A 211 19.42 -0.96 27.13
CA GLU A 211 19.38 -2.43 27.09
C GLU A 211 17.98 -3.06 27.09
N ALA A 212 17.87 -4.14 26.31
CA ALA A 212 16.70 -4.97 26.17
C ALA A 212 15.94 -5.17 27.50
N PRO A 213 14.60 -5.05 27.52
CA PRO A 213 13.81 -5.39 28.70
C PRO A 213 14.04 -6.88 29.00
N GLY A 214 14.53 -7.17 30.20
CA GLY A 214 14.52 -8.52 30.75
C GLY A 214 13.07 -9.04 30.82
N PRO A 215 12.84 -10.33 30.57
CA PRO A 215 11.50 -10.89 30.59
C PRO A 215 10.85 -10.72 31.98
N PRO A 216 9.52 -10.44 32.05
CA PRO A 216 8.81 -10.46 33.32
C PRO A 216 8.91 -11.85 33.95
N ALA A 217 9.18 -11.88 35.25
CA ALA A 217 9.21 -13.10 36.03
C ALA A 217 7.85 -13.81 35.97
N ALA A 218 7.89 -15.10 35.63
CA ALA A 218 6.73 -15.99 35.64
C ALA A 218 6.13 -16.08 37.05
N PRO A 219 4.79 -16.08 37.21
CA PRO A 219 4.17 -16.67 38.37
C PRO A 219 4.21 -18.20 38.24
N ALA A 220 4.52 -18.85 39.36
CA ALA A 220 4.59 -20.29 39.52
C ALA A 220 3.20 -20.94 39.45
N ASP A 221 3.16 -22.16 38.89
CA ASP A 221 2.08 -23.14 39.04
C ASP A 221 1.78 -23.44 40.52
N PRO A 222 0.54 -23.85 40.82
CA PRO A 222 0.39 -25.24 41.19
C PRO A 222 -0.85 -25.94 40.60
N ASP A 223 -0.57 -27.12 40.05
CA ASP A 223 -1.30 -28.40 40.08
C ASP A 223 -2.78 -28.49 40.52
N SER A 224 -3.50 -29.22 39.64
CA SER A 224 -4.39 -30.36 39.93
C SER A 224 -5.91 -30.16 40.11
N ASP A 225 -6.63 -30.79 39.16
CA ASP A 225 -7.52 -31.95 39.35
C ASP A 225 -9.01 -31.81 39.02
N SER A 226 -9.40 -32.59 38.00
CA SER A 226 -10.63 -33.36 37.83
C SER A 226 -12.03 -32.70 37.67
N SER A 227 -12.77 -33.34 36.75
CA SER A 227 -14.22 -33.63 36.79
C SER A 227 -15.18 -32.72 35.98
N THR A 228 -15.64 -33.26 34.85
CA THR A 228 -17.00 -33.09 34.26
C THR A 228 -18.06 -33.82 35.14
N PRO A 229 -19.41 -33.67 34.98
CA PRO A 229 -20.15 -33.29 33.76
C PRO A 229 -21.50 -32.50 33.93
N ASP A 230 -22.15 -32.28 32.76
CA ASP A 230 -23.58 -32.11 32.45
C ASP A 230 -24.42 -30.90 32.95
N ALA A 231 -25.00 -30.15 31.99
CA ALA A 231 -26.47 -30.11 31.76
C ALA A 231 -26.89 -29.00 30.75
N GLU A 232 -27.90 -29.33 29.96
CA GLU A 232 -28.59 -28.58 28.91
C GLU A 232 -29.28 -27.28 29.38
N SER A 233 -29.45 -26.29 28.48
CA SER A 233 -30.78 -25.89 27.97
C SER A 233 -30.81 -24.49 27.28
N ASP A 234 -31.43 -24.53 26.09
CA ASP A 234 -32.29 -23.56 25.40
C ASP A 234 -31.85 -22.21 24.78
N SER A 235 -31.99 -22.22 23.45
CA SER A 235 -32.72 -21.26 22.60
C SER A 235 -32.23 -19.80 22.47
N THR A 236 -31.88 -19.39 21.24
CA THR A 236 -32.81 -18.67 20.34
C THR A 236 -32.09 -18.37 19.02
N THR A 237 -32.69 -18.86 17.94
CA THR A 237 -32.39 -18.58 16.54
C THR A 237 -32.40 -17.08 16.21
N GLY A 238 -31.27 -16.59 15.72
CA GLY A 238 -31.13 -15.31 15.03
C GLY A 238 -30.07 -15.45 13.93
N THR A 239 -30.53 -15.58 12.70
CA THR A 239 -29.75 -15.73 11.46
C THR A 239 -28.53 -14.81 11.43
N THR A 240 -27.33 -15.39 11.59
CA THR A 240 -26.06 -14.71 11.36
C THR A 240 -25.27 -15.59 10.39
N ILE A 241 -25.41 -15.31 9.09
CA ILE A 241 -24.62 -15.96 8.03
C ILE A 241 -23.47 -15.02 7.57
N GLU A 242 -23.36 -13.80 8.10
CA GLU A 242 -22.41 -12.78 7.59
C GLU A 242 -21.06 -12.65 8.33
N THR A 243 -20.58 -13.64 9.11
CA THR A 243 -19.32 -13.47 9.89
C THR A 243 -18.29 -14.62 9.84
N ALA A 244 -18.49 -15.68 9.06
CA ALA A 244 -17.56 -16.81 9.04
C ALA A 244 -16.47 -16.74 7.95
N GLU A 245 -16.75 -16.14 6.79
CA GLU A 245 -15.78 -16.02 5.68
C GLU A 245 -14.85 -14.81 5.83
N THR A 246 -15.27 -13.76 6.54
CA THR A 246 -14.53 -12.52 6.80
C THR A 246 -13.49 -12.61 7.94
N ALA A 247 -13.12 -13.83 8.35
CA ALA A 247 -12.14 -14.08 9.41
C ALA A 247 -10.93 -14.91 8.94
N ALA A 248 -10.93 -15.36 7.68
CA ALA A 248 -9.89 -16.25 7.16
C ALA A 248 -8.54 -15.54 6.99
N GLY A 249 -8.55 -14.31 6.45
CA GLY A 249 -7.33 -13.55 6.20
C GLY A 249 -6.63 -13.17 7.51
N ARG A 250 -7.40 -12.67 8.48
CA ARG A 250 -6.89 -12.36 9.83
C ARG A 250 -6.37 -13.59 10.58
N ALA A 251 -7.08 -14.72 10.53
CA ALA A 251 -6.61 -15.95 11.18
C ALA A 251 -5.29 -16.43 10.58
N LEU A 252 -5.15 -16.39 9.25
CA LEU A 252 -3.90 -16.72 8.56
C LEU A 252 -2.78 -15.75 8.91
N ALA A 253 -3.07 -14.46 8.99
CA ALA A 253 -2.11 -13.43 9.37
C ALA A 253 -1.55 -13.67 10.77
N ASP A 254 -2.41 -14.00 11.74
CA ASP A 254 -1.99 -14.29 13.11
C ASP A 254 -1.19 -15.59 13.19
N GLU A 255 -1.62 -16.63 12.47
CA GLU A 255 -0.91 -17.91 12.41
C GLU A 255 0.49 -17.79 11.81
N LEU A 256 0.65 -17.05 10.70
CA LEU A 256 1.95 -16.78 10.08
C LEU A 256 2.93 -16.14 11.07
N ARG A 257 2.48 -15.14 11.84
CA ARG A 257 3.31 -14.44 12.83
C ARG A 257 3.76 -15.36 13.95
N VAL A 258 2.84 -16.20 14.45
CA VAL A 258 3.14 -17.13 15.56
C VAL A 258 4.06 -18.26 15.07
N ALA A 259 3.77 -18.86 13.92
CA ALA A 259 4.54 -19.98 13.38
C ALA A 259 5.99 -19.60 13.03
N ALA A 260 6.22 -18.35 12.59
CA ALA A 260 7.55 -17.90 12.15
C ALA A 260 8.62 -17.95 13.27
N VAL A 261 8.20 -17.73 14.52
CA VAL A 261 9.08 -17.68 15.70
C VAL A 261 9.12 -18.99 16.48
N ASP A 262 8.31 -19.98 16.09
CA ASP A 262 8.28 -21.31 16.67
C ASP A 262 9.27 -22.24 15.95
N SER A 263 10.55 -22.16 16.34
CA SER A 263 11.59 -23.02 15.75
C SER A 263 11.45 -24.51 16.09
N SER A 264 10.52 -24.88 16.98
CA SER A 264 10.27 -26.28 17.31
C SER A 264 9.39 -26.98 16.28
N ASP A 265 8.68 -26.20 15.44
CA ASP A 265 7.76 -26.71 14.43
C ASP A 265 7.88 -25.93 13.11
N HIS A 266 8.89 -26.30 12.30
CA HIS A 266 9.06 -25.72 10.96
C HIS A 266 7.88 -26.05 10.03
N THR A 267 7.27 -27.23 10.19
CA THR A 267 6.16 -27.71 9.35
C THR A 267 4.91 -26.84 9.51
N ARG A 268 4.71 -26.27 10.71
CA ARG A 268 3.63 -25.30 10.98
C ARG A 268 3.77 -24.05 10.13
N LEU A 269 4.97 -23.48 10.02
CA LEU A 269 5.20 -22.31 9.17
C LEU A 269 5.00 -22.65 7.68
N GLU A 270 5.52 -23.80 7.22
CA GLU A 270 5.30 -24.25 5.83
C GLU A 270 3.79 -24.35 5.50
N SER A 271 3.01 -24.90 6.43
CA SER A 271 1.56 -25.06 6.29
C SER A 271 0.83 -23.71 6.27
N ALA A 272 1.26 -22.77 7.13
CA ALA A 272 0.71 -21.42 7.18
C ALA A 272 1.04 -20.64 5.89
N VAL A 273 2.26 -20.76 5.37
CA VAL A 273 2.68 -20.14 4.11
C VAL A 273 1.89 -20.71 2.94
N ARG A 274 1.70 -22.03 2.86
CA ARG A 274 0.84 -22.65 1.85
C ARG A 274 -0.58 -22.07 1.89
N ALA A 275 -1.20 -22.08 3.07
CA ALA A 275 -2.57 -21.62 3.24
C ALA A 275 -2.72 -20.11 2.94
N ALA A 276 -1.72 -19.30 3.27
CA ALA A 276 -1.69 -17.89 2.91
C ALA A 276 -1.68 -17.70 1.39
N PHE A 277 -0.81 -18.39 0.66
CA PHE A 277 -0.79 -18.25 -0.80
C PHE A 277 -2.02 -18.85 -1.49
N GLU A 278 -2.63 -19.91 -0.94
CA GLU A 278 -3.96 -20.39 -1.38
C GLU A 278 -5.02 -19.31 -1.22
N PHE A 279 -5.03 -18.63 -0.07
CA PHE A 279 -5.95 -17.53 0.20
C PHE A 279 -5.73 -16.33 -0.75
N LEU A 280 -4.49 -16.07 -1.17
CA LEU A 280 -4.17 -15.05 -2.19
C LEU A 280 -4.50 -15.49 -3.63
N GLY A 281 -5.04 -16.70 -3.83
CA GLY A 281 -5.51 -17.22 -5.11
C GLY A 281 -4.51 -18.11 -5.87
N PHE A 282 -3.38 -18.47 -5.26
CA PHE A 282 -2.41 -19.40 -5.86
C PHE A 282 -2.86 -20.85 -5.67
N ARG A 283 -2.43 -21.73 -6.57
CA ARG A 283 -2.44 -23.18 -6.28
C ARG A 283 -1.15 -23.51 -5.55
N ALA A 284 -1.23 -23.91 -4.29
CA ALA A 284 -0.06 -24.19 -3.47
C ALA A 284 0.01 -25.68 -3.10
N GLU A 285 1.15 -26.32 -3.36
CA GLU A 285 1.43 -27.71 -2.98
C GLU A 285 2.52 -27.76 -1.91
N GLN A 286 2.27 -28.43 -0.79
CA GLN A 286 3.32 -28.70 0.20
C GLN A 286 4.14 -29.90 -0.25
N LEU A 287 5.43 -29.70 -0.49
CA LEU A 287 6.32 -30.75 -0.99
C LEU A 287 7.16 -31.42 0.11
N GLY A 288 7.48 -30.66 1.17
CA GLY A 288 7.97 -31.09 2.49
C GLY A 288 9.09 -32.14 2.56
N GLY A 289 10.09 -31.88 3.40
CA GLY A 289 11.09 -32.87 3.82
C GLY A 289 12.52 -32.56 3.38
N SER A 290 13.49 -33.21 4.05
CA SER A 290 14.92 -32.92 3.90
C SER A 290 15.37 -32.93 2.43
N GLY A 291 15.84 -31.78 1.94
CA GLY A 291 16.35 -31.60 0.58
C GLY A 291 15.30 -31.27 -0.49
N LYS A 292 14.07 -30.91 -0.11
CA LYS A 292 13.03 -30.40 -1.02
C LYS A 292 12.65 -28.97 -0.64
N THR A 293 12.06 -28.24 -1.58
CA THR A 293 11.40 -26.96 -1.29
C THR A 293 10.17 -27.25 -0.44
N ASP A 294 9.82 -26.32 0.43
CA ASP A 294 8.71 -26.53 1.35
C ASP A 294 7.36 -26.44 0.63
N VAL A 295 7.17 -25.40 -0.18
CA VAL A 295 5.92 -25.13 -0.90
C VAL A 295 6.20 -24.80 -2.37
N LEU A 296 5.38 -25.32 -3.28
CA LEU A 296 5.38 -24.96 -4.69
C LEU A 296 4.11 -24.19 -5.02
N LEU A 297 4.25 -23.00 -5.59
CA LEU A 297 3.13 -22.17 -6.03
C LEU A 297 3.00 -22.23 -7.54
N ASP A 298 1.78 -22.48 -8.02
CA ASP A 298 1.37 -22.30 -9.40
C ASP A 298 0.37 -21.14 -9.48
N ALA A 299 0.66 -20.15 -10.33
CA ALA A 299 -0.24 -19.03 -10.61
C ALA A 299 -0.88 -19.21 -12.00
N PRO A 300 -2.04 -19.89 -12.11
CA PRO A 300 -2.65 -20.19 -13.40
C PRO A 300 -3.29 -18.94 -14.01
N ARG A 301 -2.65 -18.36 -15.04
CA ARG A 301 -3.17 -17.20 -15.79
C ARG A 301 -3.35 -17.47 -17.28
N GLY A 302 -3.15 -18.72 -17.68
CA GLY A 302 -3.21 -19.15 -19.08
C GLY A 302 -1.84 -19.11 -19.77
N LYS A 303 -1.84 -19.52 -21.04
CA LYS A 303 -0.59 -19.71 -21.81
C LYS A 303 0.22 -18.41 -21.85
N ASN A 304 1.52 -18.52 -21.56
CA ASN A 304 2.50 -17.42 -21.51
C ASN A 304 2.28 -16.36 -20.41
N HIS A 305 1.31 -16.57 -19.51
CA HIS A 305 1.05 -15.64 -18.39
C HIS A 305 1.10 -16.34 -17.03
N SER A 306 0.97 -17.67 -17.01
CA SER A 306 1.20 -18.45 -15.81
C SER A 306 2.67 -18.43 -15.41
N TYR A 307 2.92 -18.42 -14.10
CA TYR A 307 4.25 -18.53 -13.53
C TYR A 307 4.24 -19.45 -12.31
N ARG A 308 5.43 -19.90 -11.91
CA ARG A 308 5.63 -20.83 -10.81
C ARG A 308 6.70 -20.32 -9.85
N VAL A 309 6.49 -20.54 -8.55
CA VAL A 309 7.40 -20.09 -7.48
C VAL A 309 7.74 -21.26 -6.57
N THR A 310 9.03 -21.51 -6.34
CA THR A 310 9.46 -22.35 -5.21
C THR A 310 9.58 -21.50 -3.96
N VAL A 311 8.96 -21.94 -2.87
CA VAL A 311 8.96 -21.25 -1.58
C VAL A 311 9.65 -22.11 -0.53
N ASP A 312 10.54 -21.48 0.22
CA ASP A 312 11.23 -22.05 1.37
C ASP A 312 10.85 -21.23 2.62
N ALA A 313 10.41 -21.91 3.67
CA ALA A 313 9.89 -21.31 4.89
C ALA A 313 10.88 -21.55 6.03
N LYS A 314 11.43 -20.46 6.57
CA LYS A 314 12.44 -20.52 7.62
C LYS A 314 11.92 -20.00 8.95
N THR A 315 11.89 -20.87 9.95
CA THR A 315 11.66 -20.48 11.35
C THR A 315 12.97 -20.06 12.02
N VAL A 316 12.89 -19.14 12.97
CA VAL A 316 14.05 -18.74 13.79
C VAL A 316 13.65 -18.77 15.27
N GLY A 317 14.45 -19.44 16.10
CA GLY A 317 14.09 -19.69 17.49
C GLY A 317 14.03 -18.42 18.35
N ALA A 318 13.08 -18.42 19.28
CA ALA A 318 12.87 -17.33 20.24
C ALA A 318 13.98 -17.22 21.32
N SER A 319 14.91 -18.19 21.42
CA SER A 319 15.99 -18.23 22.41
C SER A 319 17.40 -18.27 21.77
N GLY A 320 18.31 -17.45 22.29
CA GLY A 320 19.70 -17.32 21.83
C GLY A 320 20.06 -15.92 21.29
N ALA A 321 21.32 -15.72 20.89
CA ALA A 321 21.87 -14.44 20.40
C ALA A 321 21.35 -13.99 19.01
N SER A 322 20.50 -14.80 18.38
CA SER A 322 19.88 -14.57 17.06
C SER A 322 18.35 -14.51 17.21
N LYS A 323 17.86 -13.74 18.18
CA LYS A 323 16.46 -13.67 18.57
C LYS A 323 15.58 -13.19 17.39
N GLY A 324 14.72 -14.06 16.86
CA GLY A 324 13.62 -13.71 15.95
C GLY A 324 14.01 -13.01 14.64
N GLN A 325 15.26 -13.15 14.18
CA GLN A 325 15.77 -12.46 13.00
C GLN A 325 16.42 -13.43 12.03
N LEU A 326 16.06 -13.34 10.76
CA LEU A 326 16.64 -14.15 9.69
C LEU A 326 17.97 -13.55 9.23
N LYS A 327 19.06 -14.34 9.31
CA LYS A 327 20.42 -13.92 8.90
C LYS A 327 20.99 -14.84 7.81
N ASP A 328 21.90 -14.30 7.00
CA ASP A 328 22.57 -14.99 5.89
C ASP A 328 23.08 -16.42 6.20
N PRO A 329 23.82 -16.69 7.30
CA PRO A 329 24.38 -18.02 7.54
C PRO A 329 23.35 -19.13 7.78
N GLN A 330 22.08 -18.78 7.95
CA GLN A 330 20.99 -19.72 8.24
C GLN A 330 20.28 -20.20 6.97
N VAL A 331 20.63 -19.64 5.81
CA VAL A 331 20.00 -19.89 4.51
C VAL A 331 20.96 -20.68 3.62
N ASP A 332 20.46 -21.77 3.04
CA ASP A 332 21.21 -22.59 2.09
C ASP A 332 20.88 -22.15 0.65
N TRP A 333 21.55 -21.09 0.20
CA TRP A 333 21.26 -20.46 -1.09
C TRP A 333 21.43 -21.37 -2.32
N PRO A 334 22.48 -22.21 -2.42
CA PRO A 334 22.59 -23.17 -3.52
C PRO A 334 21.38 -24.11 -3.63
N THR A 335 20.89 -24.60 -2.49
CA THR A 335 19.73 -25.50 -2.44
C THR A 335 18.45 -24.83 -2.97
N LEU A 336 18.22 -23.54 -2.67
CA LEU A 336 17.08 -22.79 -3.23
C LEU A 336 17.14 -22.70 -4.76
N GLN A 337 18.33 -22.46 -5.32
CA GLN A 337 18.55 -22.42 -6.77
C GLN A 337 18.35 -23.79 -7.42
N GLU A 338 18.80 -24.86 -6.77
CA GLU A 338 18.58 -26.24 -7.21
C GLU A 338 17.08 -26.58 -7.24
N HIS A 339 16.33 -26.18 -6.22
CA HIS A 339 14.88 -26.39 -6.15
C HIS A 339 14.15 -25.67 -7.26
N ARG A 340 14.46 -24.39 -7.51
CA ARG A 340 13.87 -23.62 -8.61
C ARG A 340 14.05 -24.33 -9.95
N THR A 341 15.28 -24.78 -10.22
CA THR A 341 15.63 -25.50 -11.45
C THR A 341 14.86 -26.83 -11.54
N LYS A 342 14.86 -27.62 -10.45
CA LYS A 342 14.20 -28.92 -10.37
C LYS A 342 12.70 -28.83 -10.63
N HIS A 343 12.04 -27.79 -10.13
CA HIS A 343 10.60 -27.59 -10.28
C HIS A 343 10.22 -26.77 -11.53
N SER A 344 11.23 -26.37 -12.33
CA SER A 344 11.05 -25.45 -13.48
C SER A 344 10.24 -24.22 -13.09
N ALA A 345 10.55 -23.68 -11.90
CA ALA A 345 9.91 -22.48 -11.39
C ALA A 345 10.59 -21.24 -11.97
N ASP A 346 9.79 -20.21 -12.23
CA ASP A 346 10.26 -18.92 -12.74
C ASP A 346 10.96 -18.14 -11.62
N TYR A 347 10.49 -18.29 -10.38
CA TYR A 347 10.96 -17.51 -9.23
C TYR A 347 11.24 -18.37 -7.98
N SER A 348 12.02 -17.80 -7.06
CA SER A 348 12.26 -18.35 -5.72
C SER A 348 11.89 -17.35 -4.64
N LEU A 349 11.22 -17.82 -3.61
CA LEU A 349 10.81 -17.03 -2.45
C LEU A 349 11.33 -17.66 -1.16
N LEU A 350 11.87 -16.84 -0.28
CA LEU A 350 12.19 -17.18 1.10
C LEU A 350 11.22 -16.44 2.03
N VAL A 351 10.53 -17.17 2.89
CA VAL A 351 9.61 -16.63 3.90
C VAL A 351 10.15 -16.91 5.29
N GLY A 352 10.14 -15.92 6.18
CA GLY A 352 10.52 -16.13 7.58
C GLY A 352 10.37 -14.87 8.43
N PRO A 353 10.81 -14.88 9.70
CA PRO A 353 10.88 -13.68 10.54
C PRO A 353 11.69 -12.56 9.88
N ASP A 354 11.52 -11.33 10.39
CA ASP A 354 12.11 -10.14 9.79
C ASP A 354 13.62 -10.30 9.49
N PRO A 355 14.04 -10.20 8.22
CA PRO A 355 15.44 -10.32 7.83
C PRO A 355 16.25 -9.11 8.32
N THR A 356 17.44 -9.35 8.88
CA THR A 356 18.32 -8.27 9.37
C THR A 356 19.72 -8.28 8.76
N GLY A 357 20.18 -7.08 8.42
CA GLY A 357 21.50 -6.80 7.83
C GLY A 357 21.53 -6.89 6.30
N GLU A 358 22.30 -6.01 5.66
CA GLU A 358 22.35 -5.90 4.19
C GLU A 358 22.84 -7.17 3.49
N ARG A 359 23.71 -7.94 4.15
CA ARG A 359 24.35 -9.12 3.57
C ARG A 359 23.36 -10.18 3.11
N ILE A 360 22.26 -10.39 3.84
CA ILE A 360 21.24 -11.39 3.45
C ILE A 360 20.56 -10.99 2.13
N PHE A 361 20.27 -9.70 1.95
CA PHE A 361 19.66 -9.19 0.72
C PHE A 361 20.65 -9.18 -0.44
N SER A 362 21.93 -8.85 -0.21
CA SER A 362 22.96 -8.96 -1.24
C SER A 362 23.13 -10.41 -1.72
N ARG A 363 23.07 -11.39 -0.81
CA ARG A 363 23.11 -12.81 -1.17
C ARG A 363 21.85 -13.28 -1.89
N ALA A 364 20.69 -12.87 -1.43
CA ALA A 364 19.44 -13.13 -2.13
C ALA A 364 19.45 -12.58 -3.58
N GLN A 365 20.06 -11.42 -3.81
CA GLN A 365 20.28 -10.90 -5.17
C GLN A 365 21.22 -11.77 -6.00
N GLU A 366 22.33 -12.23 -5.43
CA GLU A 366 23.30 -13.10 -6.12
C GLU A 366 22.67 -14.44 -6.56
N PHE A 367 21.77 -14.99 -5.76
CA PHE A 367 21.09 -16.25 -6.03
C PHE A 367 19.72 -16.10 -6.69
N ASP A 368 19.30 -14.85 -6.96
CA ASP A 368 18.03 -14.52 -7.59
C ASP A 368 16.80 -15.04 -6.81
N VAL A 369 16.82 -14.79 -5.50
CA VAL A 369 15.77 -15.15 -4.54
C VAL A 369 15.11 -13.89 -3.99
N THR A 370 13.79 -13.89 -3.87
CA THR A 370 13.03 -12.85 -3.16
C THR A 370 12.87 -13.24 -1.70
N ILE A 371 13.05 -12.29 -0.76
CA ILE A 371 12.77 -12.47 0.66
C ILE A 371 11.56 -11.62 1.04
N ILE A 372 10.54 -12.25 1.60
CA ILE A 372 9.39 -11.59 2.25
C ILE A 372 9.32 -12.03 3.71
N SER A 373 9.05 -11.10 4.63
CA SER A 373 8.83 -11.49 6.03
C SER A 373 7.46 -12.11 6.24
N SER A 374 7.31 -12.92 7.29
CA SER A 374 6.01 -13.48 7.68
C SER A 374 4.99 -12.40 8.05
N ASP A 375 5.43 -11.23 8.54
CA ASP A 375 4.54 -10.09 8.78
C ASP A 375 4.13 -9.41 7.47
N GLU A 376 5.06 -9.24 6.53
CA GLU A 376 4.75 -8.73 5.18
C GLU A 376 3.72 -9.63 4.47
N LEU A 377 3.89 -10.96 4.51
CA LEU A 377 2.92 -11.92 3.95
C LEU A 377 1.58 -11.89 4.69
N ALA A 378 1.60 -11.82 6.04
CA ALA A 378 0.38 -11.73 6.85
C ALA A 378 -0.47 -10.50 6.48
N GLN A 379 0.19 -9.41 6.10
CA GLN A 379 -0.48 -8.17 5.75
C GLN A 379 -1.02 -8.18 4.33
N LEU A 380 -0.37 -8.88 3.40
CA LEU A 380 -0.98 -9.18 2.10
C LEU A 380 -2.29 -9.96 2.30
N CYS A 381 -2.35 -10.91 3.25
CA CYS A 381 -3.62 -11.58 3.58
C CYS A 381 -4.68 -10.62 4.13
N LEU A 382 -4.31 -9.70 5.01
CA LEU A 382 -5.25 -8.70 5.55
C LEU A 382 -5.76 -7.73 4.46
N GLN A 383 -4.90 -7.30 3.54
CA GLN A 383 -5.29 -6.48 2.40
C GLN A 383 -6.20 -7.26 1.45
N HIS A 384 -5.86 -8.50 1.12
CA HIS A 384 -6.66 -9.33 0.23
C HIS A 384 -8.04 -9.66 0.82
N GLU A 385 -8.17 -9.75 2.14
CA GLU A 385 -9.45 -9.89 2.84
C GLU A 385 -10.36 -8.66 2.69
N ASP A 386 -9.79 -7.44 2.67
CA ASP A 386 -10.55 -6.20 2.44
C ASP A 386 -10.88 -5.99 0.94
N LEU A 387 -9.89 -6.19 0.08
CA LEU A 387 -10.02 -5.99 -1.36
C LEU A 387 -9.07 -6.92 -2.14
N PRO A 388 -9.60 -8.05 -2.65
CA PRO A 388 -8.81 -9.03 -3.39
C PRO A 388 -8.15 -8.45 -4.64
N LEU A 389 -6.88 -8.79 -4.85
CA LEU A 389 -6.09 -8.48 -6.04
C LEU A 389 -5.88 -9.74 -6.90
N GLY A 390 -5.55 -9.57 -8.18
CA GLY A 390 -5.32 -10.70 -9.07
C GLY A 390 -3.91 -11.27 -8.97
N LEU A 391 -3.72 -12.51 -9.44
CA LEU A 391 -2.40 -13.17 -9.53
C LEU A 391 -1.36 -12.39 -10.36
N GLY A 392 -1.83 -11.52 -11.28
CA GLY A 392 -0.94 -10.62 -12.02
C GLY A 392 -0.41 -9.46 -11.19
N ASP A 393 -1.18 -8.98 -10.20
CA ASP A 393 -0.70 -7.93 -9.29
C ASP A 393 0.38 -8.49 -8.36
N TYR A 394 0.23 -9.74 -7.90
CA TYR A 394 1.20 -10.43 -7.04
C TYR A 394 2.47 -10.90 -7.76
N GLU A 395 2.47 -11.01 -9.09
CA GLU A 395 3.67 -11.41 -9.85
C GLU A 395 4.86 -10.48 -9.56
N ASN A 396 4.58 -9.18 -9.40
CA ASN A 396 5.58 -8.16 -9.10
C ASN A 396 6.38 -8.46 -7.82
N LEU A 397 5.79 -9.20 -6.86
CA LEU A 397 6.49 -9.63 -5.65
C LEU A 397 7.77 -10.40 -5.98
N PHE A 398 7.75 -11.19 -7.06
CA PHE A 398 8.79 -12.15 -7.40
C PHE A 398 9.76 -11.66 -8.47
N THR A 399 9.44 -10.55 -9.15
CA THR A 399 10.24 -10.01 -10.26
C THR A 399 11.56 -9.36 -9.81
N THR A 400 11.69 -9.02 -8.54
CA THR A 400 12.88 -8.37 -7.98
C THR A 400 13.48 -9.24 -6.88
N SER A 401 14.72 -9.67 -7.09
CA SER A 401 15.48 -10.45 -6.11
C SER A 401 16.01 -9.57 -4.97
N GLY A 402 16.23 -10.17 -3.80
CA GLY A 402 16.58 -9.44 -2.58
C GLY A 402 15.37 -9.24 -1.69
N ARG A 403 15.06 -7.99 -1.32
CA ARG A 403 13.89 -7.65 -0.51
C ARG A 403 12.65 -7.58 -1.40
N ALA A 404 11.56 -8.21 -0.97
CA ALA A 404 10.25 -8.06 -1.57
C ALA A 404 9.85 -6.58 -1.66
N ASP A 405 9.46 -6.13 -2.85
CA ASP A 405 8.87 -4.81 -3.06
C ASP A 405 7.34 -4.91 -3.09
N THR A 406 6.70 -4.69 -1.94
CA THR A 406 5.22 -4.68 -1.88
C THR A 406 4.63 -3.33 -2.29
N ALA A 407 5.44 -2.31 -2.59
CA ALA A 407 4.90 -0.98 -2.84
C ALA A 407 4.01 -0.92 -4.07
N GLN A 408 4.33 -1.71 -5.09
CA GLN A 408 3.48 -1.85 -6.27
C GLN A 408 2.16 -2.55 -5.92
N ILE A 409 2.18 -3.54 -5.02
CA ILE A 409 0.96 -4.23 -4.56
C ILE A 409 0.09 -3.29 -3.72
N ASP A 410 0.70 -2.59 -2.76
CA ASP A 410 0.04 -1.57 -1.94
C ASP A 410 -0.64 -0.51 -2.81
N GLN A 411 0.03 -0.10 -3.88
CA GLN A 411 -0.53 0.83 -4.83
C GLN A 411 -1.73 0.26 -5.60
N ARG A 412 -1.64 -0.98 -6.09
CA ARG A 412 -2.75 -1.64 -6.78
C ARG A 412 -3.96 -1.79 -5.86
N PHE A 413 -3.73 -2.06 -4.59
CA PHE A 413 -4.76 -2.05 -3.55
C PHE A 413 -5.39 -0.67 -3.38
N GLU A 414 -4.60 0.40 -3.25
CA GLU A 414 -5.11 1.78 -3.15
C GLU A 414 -5.95 2.19 -4.38
N GLU A 415 -5.55 1.78 -5.58
CA GLU A 415 -6.28 2.05 -6.82
C GLU A 415 -7.62 1.31 -6.89
N ALA A 416 -7.61 0.03 -6.53
CA ALA A 416 -8.84 -0.75 -6.44
C ALA A 416 -9.78 -0.17 -5.37
N ALA A 417 -9.25 0.24 -4.22
CA ALA A 417 -10.03 0.85 -3.15
C ALA A 417 -10.66 2.18 -3.60
N ARG A 418 -9.91 3.00 -4.34
CA ARG A 418 -10.45 4.24 -4.91
C ARG A 418 -11.58 3.99 -5.91
N LEU A 419 -11.49 2.94 -6.71
CA LEU A 419 -12.58 2.56 -7.64
C LEU A 419 -13.82 2.04 -6.89
N ARG A 420 -13.63 1.28 -5.81
CA ARG A 420 -14.72 0.87 -4.91
C ARG A 420 -15.43 2.10 -4.33
N ASP A 421 -14.66 3.04 -3.79
CA ASP A 421 -15.19 4.25 -3.16
C ASP A 421 -15.91 5.15 -4.19
N LEU A 422 -15.40 5.24 -5.42
CA LEU A 422 -16.09 5.90 -6.53
C LEU A 422 -17.40 5.19 -6.87
N GLY A 423 -17.40 3.85 -6.96
CA GLY A 423 -18.61 3.08 -7.21
C GLY A 423 -19.70 3.35 -6.18
N GLU A 424 -19.34 3.38 -4.90
CA GLU A 424 -20.25 3.72 -3.81
C GLU A 424 -20.79 5.15 -3.94
N ALA A 425 -19.90 6.12 -4.13
CA ALA A 425 -20.27 7.54 -4.21
C ALA A 425 -21.15 7.81 -5.44
N ALA A 426 -20.81 7.22 -6.59
CA ALA A 426 -21.58 7.32 -7.82
C ALA A 426 -22.98 6.72 -7.66
N CYS A 427 -23.12 5.54 -7.03
CA CYS A 427 -24.44 4.96 -6.74
C CYS A 427 -25.28 5.87 -5.84
N ARG A 428 -24.69 6.39 -4.77
CA ARG A 428 -25.37 7.29 -3.83
C ARG A 428 -25.83 8.57 -4.52
N SER A 429 -24.91 9.26 -5.20
CA SER A 429 -25.17 10.52 -5.89
C SER A 429 -26.19 10.34 -7.01
N LEU A 430 -26.11 9.26 -7.78
CA LEU A 430 -27.09 8.96 -8.82
C LEU A 430 -28.50 8.76 -8.25
N ILE A 431 -28.66 8.06 -7.12
CA ILE A 431 -29.97 7.87 -6.48
C ILE A 431 -30.54 9.20 -5.99
N GLU A 432 -29.72 10.04 -5.37
CA GLU A 432 -30.14 11.33 -4.83
C GLU A 432 -30.49 12.33 -5.93
N GLU A 433 -29.59 12.51 -6.90
CA GLU A 433 -29.75 13.50 -7.96
C GLU A 433 -30.82 13.10 -8.97
N CYS A 434 -30.97 11.79 -9.30
CA CYS A 434 -32.05 11.35 -10.19
C CYS A 434 -33.44 11.65 -9.61
N GLY A 435 -33.60 11.58 -8.28
CA GLY A 435 -34.85 11.93 -7.61
C GLY A 435 -35.21 13.41 -7.74
N ASN A 436 -34.22 14.28 -7.93
CA ASN A 436 -34.38 15.73 -7.98
C ASN A 436 -34.40 16.30 -9.41
N ALA A 437 -33.50 15.82 -10.27
CA ALA A 437 -33.18 16.41 -11.58
C ALA A 437 -33.52 15.50 -12.78
N GLY A 438 -33.79 14.21 -12.56
CA GLY A 438 -34.02 13.23 -13.63
C GLY A 438 -32.73 12.51 -14.07
N PRO A 439 -32.70 11.90 -15.27
CA PRO A 439 -31.54 11.12 -15.73
C PRO A 439 -30.22 11.89 -15.67
N MET A 440 -29.16 11.24 -15.20
CA MET A 440 -27.85 11.86 -14.93
C MET A 440 -26.79 11.36 -15.91
N SER A 441 -26.04 12.26 -16.53
CA SER A 441 -24.82 11.89 -17.27
C SER A 441 -23.62 11.74 -16.34
N ALA A 442 -22.53 11.13 -16.82
CA ALA A 442 -21.25 11.10 -16.08
C ALA A 442 -20.74 12.51 -15.74
N ARG A 443 -21.02 13.50 -16.60
CA ARG A 443 -20.64 14.89 -16.36
C ARG A 443 -21.44 15.50 -15.22
N ASP A 444 -22.75 15.23 -15.15
CA ASP A 444 -23.60 15.76 -14.08
C ASP A 444 -23.20 15.17 -12.73
N LEU A 445 -22.93 13.85 -12.70
CA LEU A 445 -22.40 13.19 -11.51
C LEU A 445 -21.03 13.72 -11.12
N TRP A 446 -20.14 13.99 -12.07
CA TRP A 446 -18.85 14.60 -11.77
C TRP A 446 -18.99 15.92 -11.01
N TRP A 447 -19.94 16.78 -11.38
CA TRP A 447 -20.21 18.02 -10.66
C TRP A 447 -20.73 17.78 -9.24
N ALA A 448 -21.65 16.84 -9.07
CA ALA A 448 -22.18 16.48 -7.76
C ALA A 448 -21.07 15.90 -6.86
N LEU A 449 -20.28 14.97 -7.40
CA LEU A 449 -19.17 14.35 -6.70
C LEU A 449 -18.04 15.34 -6.37
N GLN A 450 -17.73 16.31 -7.24
CA GLN A 450 -16.72 17.32 -6.91
C GLN A 450 -17.18 18.28 -5.81
N LYS A 451 -18.49 18.47 -5.66
CA LYS A 451 -19.04 19.28 -4.58
C LYS A 451 -18.95 18.54 -3.24
N ASP A 452 -19.24 17.25 -3.23
CA ASP A 452 -19.32 16.45 -2.00
C ASP A 452 -17.99 15.80 -1.60
N HIS A 453 -17.14 15.49 -2.59
CA HIS A 453 -15.86 14.80 -2.46
C HIS A 453 -14.74 15.46 -3.29
N PRO A 454 -14.49 16.78 -3.13
CA PRO A 454 -13.47 17.50 -3.90
C PRO A 454 -12.05 16.90 -3.77
N GLU A 455 -11.80 16.13 -2.72
CA GLU A 455 -10.51 15.50 -2.42
C GLU A 455 -10.15 14.33 -3.35
N ASN A 456 -11.15 13.65 -3.92
CA ASN A 456 -10.91 12.39 -4.63
C ASN A 456 -10.48 12.60 -6.08
N ALA A 457 -10.73 13.81 -6.62
CA ALA A 457 -10.37 14.24 -7.96
C ALA A 457 -10.71 13.18 -9.01
N TRP A 458 -11.94 12.64 -8.96
CA TRP A 458 -12.40 11.66 -9.93
C TRP A 458 -12.58 12.31 -11.30
N GLU A 459 -12.16 11.61 -12.36
CA GLU A 459 -12.32 12.08 -13.73
C GLU A 459 -13.65 11.60 -14.32
N ILE A 460 -14.18 12.36 -15.29
CA ILE A 460 -15.44 12.01 -15.98
C ILE A 460 -15.33 10.62 -16.62
N ASP A 461 -14.18 10.26 -17.19
CA ASP A 461 -13.96 8.95 -17.80
C ASP A 461 -13.96 7.81 -16.76
N GLU A 462 -13.47 8.07 -15.54
CA GLU A 462 -13.53 7.10 -14.44
C GLU A 462 -14.98 6.86 -14.02
N ILE A 463 -15.75 7.95 -13.88
CA ILE A 463 -17.18 7.89 -13.56
C ILE A 463 -17.92 7.11 -14.67
N GLN A 464 -17.67 7.44 -15.93
CA GLN A 464 -18.27 6.76 -17.09
C GLN A 464 -17.95 5.26 -17.08
N ASN A 465 -16.70 4.88 -16.77
CA ASN A 465 -16.30 3.48 -16.66
C ASN A 465 -17.06 2.72 -15.57
N VAL A 466 -17.25 3.35 -14.40
CA VAL A 466 -18.02 2.79 -13.29
C VAL A 466 -19.50 2.65 -13.67
N LEU A 467 -20.10 3.68 -14.27
CA LEU A 467 -21.51 3.63 -14.72
C LEU A 467 -21.73 2.51 -15.72
N ARG A 468 -20.81 2.32 -16.67
CA ARG A 468 -20.86 1.22 -17.63
C ARG A 468 -20.88 -0.16 -16.96
N ILE A 469 -20.07 -0.39 -15.92
CA ILE A 469 -20.09 -1.65 -15.15
C ILE A 469 -21.43 -1.81 -14.42
N LEU A 470 -21.91 -0.75 -13.75
CA LEU A 470 -23.17 -0.76 -13.01
C LEU A 470 -24.39 -0.99 -13.91
N SER A 471 -24.32 -0.51 -15.16
CA SER A 471 -25.36 -0.65 -16.19
C SER A 471 -25.32 -2.00 -16.93
N SER A 472 -24.27 -2.80 -16.75
CA SER A 472 -24.14 -4.09 -17.43
C SER A 472 -25.26 -5.05 -17.04
N ASP A 473 -25.70 -5.92 -17.95
CA ASP A 473 -26.81 -6.85 -17.71
C ASP A 473 -26.60 -7.79 -16.50
N LEU A 474 -25.33 -8.10 -16.18
CA LEU A 474 -24.96 -8.94 -15.03
C LEU A 474 -25.16 -8.21 -13.69
N VAL A 475 -24.86 -6.92 -13.63
CA VAL A 475 -25.01 -6.10 -12.42
C VAL A 475 -26.42 -5.50 -12.39
N GLY A 476 -26.76 -4.73 -13.43
CA GLY A 476 -28.06 -4.10 -13.67
C GLY A 476 -28.52 -3.25 -12.49
N ALA A 477 -27.61 -2.51 -11.87
CA ALA A 477 -27.90 -1.59 -10.78
C ALA A 477 -28.55 -0.29 -11.31
N ILE A 478 -28.10 0.14 -12.48
CA ILE A 478 -28.61 1.32 -13.20
C ILE A 478 -29.01 0.92 -14.62
N GLU A 479 -29.83 1.74 -15.27
CA GLU A 479 -30.20 1.59 -16.68
C GLU A 479 -29.76 2.82 -17.45
N THR A 480 -29.26 2.60 -18.66
CA THR A 480 -29.00 3.68 -19.61
C THR A 480 -30.34 4.15 -20.19
N VAL A 481 -30.59 5.45 -20.13
CA VAL A 481 -31.73 6.07 -20.80
C VAL A 481 -31.26 6.46 -22.20
N PRO A 482 -31.79 5.83 -23.27
CA PRO A 482 -31.40 6.19 -24.63
C PRO A 482 -31.86 7.62 -24.91
N ASP A 483 -30.91 8.51 -25.20
CA ASP A 483 -31.25 9.85 -25.66
C ASP A 483 -31.62 9.81 -27.15
N ALA A 484 -32.60 10.61 -27.56
CA ALA A 484 -33.09 10.63 -28.94
C ALA A 484 -32.17 11.41 -29.90
N ASP A 485 -31.29 12.27 -29.35
CA ASP A 485 -30.52 13.28 -30.08
C ASP A 485 -29.01 13.24 -29.74
N ASP A 486 -28.28 12.19 -30.16
CA ASP A 486 -26.78 12.11 -30.17
C ASP A 486 -26.05 12.64 -28.90
N GLY A 487 -26.75 12.64 -27.77
CA GLY A 487 -26.34 13.25 -26.50
C GLY A 487 -25.45 12.33 -25.69
N PRO A 488 -24.85 12.84 -24.58
CA PRO A 488 -24.11 11.99 -23.67
C PRO A 488 -25.05 10.94 -23.06
N GLU A 489 -24.54 9.72 -22.85
CA GLU A 489 -25.31 8.68 -22.16
C GLU A 489 -25.76 9.18 -20.78
N THR A 490 -27.06 8.99 -20.50
CA THR A 490 -27.65 9.31 -19.19
C THR A 490 -28.12 8.03 -18.52
N TYR A 491 -28.14 8.06 -17.19
CA TYR A 491 -28.40 6.88 -16.37
C TYR A 491 -29.44 7.18 -15.29
N VAL A 492 -30.24 6.17 -14.95
CA VAL A 492 -31.17 6.19 -13.81
C VAL A 492 -31.07 4.88 -13.02
N PRO A 493 -31.49 4.83 -11.75
CA PRO A 493 -31.56 3.58 -11.00
C PRO A 493 -32.51 2.59 -11.68
N ALA A 494 -32.03 1.39 -12.04
CA ALA A 494 -32.87 0.34 -12.62
C ALA A 494 -33.64 -0.44 -11.55
N THR A 495 -33.06 -0.55 -10.35
CA THR A 495 -33.61 -1.32 -9.23
C THR A 495 -33.07 -0.82 -7.90
N SER A 496 -33.52 -1.41 -6.79
CA SER A 496 -32.92 -1.12 -5.49
C SER A 496 -31.50 -1.70 -5.40
N LEU A 497 -30.58 -1.01 -4.73
CA LEU A 497 -29.23 -1.52 -4.50
C LEU A 497 -29.21 -2.92 -3.85
N LYS A 498 -30.25 -3.25 -3.07
CA LYS A 498 -30.38 -4.60 -2.48
C LYS A 498 -30.56 -5.69 -3.53
N VAL A 499 -31.30 -5.42 -4.61
CA VAL A 499 -31.49 -6.37 -5.72
C VAL A 499 -30.19 -6.50 -6.53
N ALA A 500 -29.50 -5.39 -6.81
CA ALA A 500 -28.19 -5.41 -7.46
C ALA A 500 -27.15 -6.23 -6.66
N GLN A 501 -27.11 -6.06 -5.33
CA GLN A 501 -26.28 -6.89 -4.45
C GLN A 501 -26.61 -8.38 -4.54
N LEU A 502 -27.90 -8.75 -4.59
CA LEU A 502 -28.31 -10.14 -4.74
C LEU A 502 -27.86 -10.72 -6.09
N ARG A 503 -27.90 -9.95 -7.17
CA ARG A 503 -27.39 -10.38 -8.48
C ARG A 503 -25.88 -10.61 -8.45
N LEU A 504 -25.12 -9.70 -7.86
CA LEU A 504 -23.67 -9.84 -7.67
C LEU A 504 -23.32 -11.08 -6.84
N ARG A 505 -24.05 -11.35 -5.75
CA ARG A 505 -23.87 -12.57 -4.95
C ARG A 505 -24.15 -13.83 -5.77
N LYS A 506 -25.20 -13.84 -6.60
CA LYS A 506 -25.50 -14.97 -7.48
C LYS A 506 -24.43 -15.17 -8.56
N LEU A 507 -23.84 -14.09 -9.06
CA LEU A 507 -22.70 -14.16 -9.95
C LEU A 507 -21.48 -14.75 -9.23
N ALA A 508 -21.21 -14.34 -7.99
CA ALA A 508 -20.15 -14.90 -7.17
C ALA A 508 -20.35 -16.41 -6.92
N ASP A 509 -21.56 -16.82 -6.53
CA ASP A 509 -21.93 -18.24 -6.35
C ASP A 509 -21.64 -19.06 -7.64
N ALA A 510 -21.96 -18.49 -8.81
CA ALA A 510 -21.72 -19.14 -10.10
C ALA A 510 -20.23 -19.28 -10.40
N LEU A 511 -19.42 -18.25 -10.11
CA LEU A 511 -17.96 -18.30 -10.29
C LEU A 511 -17.33 -19.36 -9.37
N GLY A 512 -17.72 -19.41 -8.09
CA GLY A 512 -17.22 -20.42 -7.14
C GLY A 512 -17.55 -21.86 -7.57
N SER A 513 -18.66 -22.07 -8.27
CA SER A 513 -19.03 -23.41 -8.80
C SER A 513 -18.19 -23.86 -10.00
N THR A 514 -17.39 -22.97 -10.58
CA THR A 514 -16.56 -23.25 -11.77
C THR A 514 -15.09 -23.51 -11.45
N GLU A 515 -14.66 -23.31 -10.20
CA GLU A 515 -13.33 -23.74 -9.77
C GLU A 515 -13.29 -25.29 -9.69
N PRO A 516 -12.35 -25.95 -10.40
CA PRO A 516 -12.27 -27.41 -10.47
C PRO A 516 -11.80 -28.07 -9.18
#